data_AF-D3E0N3-F1
#
_entry.id   AF-D3E0N3-F1
#
_cell.length_a   1.000
_cell.length_b   1.000
_cell.length_c   1.000
_cell.angle_alpha   90.00
_cell.angle_beta   90.00
_cell.angle_gamma   90.00
#
_symmetry.space_group_name_H-M   'P 1'
#
loop_
_entity.id
_entity.type
_entity.pdbx_description
1 polymer ?
#
loop_
_entity_poly.entity_id
_entity_poly.type
_entity_poly.pdbx_seq_one_letter_code
_entity_poly.pdbx_strand_id
1 'polypeptide(L)'
;MNIKELFIESLKDNKKLIIGLYAFFIIVFIAAWIITGPKMQAIASNVTAMNGPGGAQSSAIELFIHNELGGIITYLASVFFGIAAIVLLGYNALNLGSIGQLFNHFMPNGGILYLIYLIPHGIFEITATVLQSAAGILLFLFIWRFIKAFRSKDTNGASDAFEMTKKTLIQSIVLMVIATILLLIAAPIEAYFSTAFSEFIMGFLGLR
;
A
#
# COMPACT_ATOMS: atom_id res chain seq x y z
N MET A 1 -9.91 -7.39 25.77
CA MET A 1 -10.37 -6.87 24.48
C MET A 1 -9.92 -7.82 23.39
N ASN A 2 -10.82 -8.27 22.53
CA ASN A 2 -10.49 -9.19 21.42
C ASN A 2 -9.81 -8.39 20.28
N ILE A 3 -8.98 -9.03 19.44
CA ILE A 3 -8.30 -8.41 18.29
C ILE A 3 -9.26 -7.66 17.36
N LYS A 4 -10.50 -8.17 17.18
CA LYS A 4 -11.53 -7.50 16.40
C LYS A 4 -11.90 -6.13 16.97
N GLU A 5 -12.07 -6.03 18.29
CA GLU A 5 -12.43 -4.79 18.97
C GLU A 5 -11.27 -3.79 18.88
N LEU A 6 -10.04 -4.27 19.11
CA LEU A 6 -8.81 -3.47 18.96
C LEU A 6 -8.69 -2.90 17.54
N PHE A 7 -8.97 -3.72 16.52
CA PHE A 7 -8.91 -3.27 15.14
C PHE A 7 -9.96 -2.20 14.84
N ILE A 8 -11.22 -2.43 15.23
CA ILE A 8 -12.30 -1.46 15.03
C ILE A 8 -11.99 -0.14 15.74
N GLU A 9 -11.49 -0.18 16.97
CA GLU A 9 -11.07 1.01 17.70
C GLU A 9 -9.92 1.72 16.99
N SER A 10 -8.90 0.98 16.53
CA SER A 10 -7.76 1.52 15.79
C SER A 10 -8.19 2.27 14.53
N LEU A 11 -9.16 1.73 13.78
CA LEU A 11 -9.73 2.38 12.60
C LEU A 11 -10.53 3.64 12.96
N LYS A 12 -11.34 3.59 14.02
CA LYS A 12 -12.19 4.71 14.44
C LYS A 12 -11.36 5.90 14.92
N ASP A 13 -10.41 5.64 15.81
CA ASP A 13 -9.56 6.68 16.40
C ASP A 13 -8.67 7.36 15.34
N ASN A 14 -8.26 6.60 14.32
CA ASN A 14 -7.33 7.05 13.28
C ASN A 14 -7.99 7.28 11.91
N LYS A 15 -9.33 7.34 11.86
CA LYS A 15 -10.11 7.45 10.62
C LYS A 15 -9.64 8.59 9.71
N LYS A 16 -9.37 9.77 10.28
CA LYS A 16 -8.94 10.95 9.50
C LYS A 16 -7.59 10.73 8.83
N LEU A 17 -6.64 10.13 9.55
CA LEU A 17 -5.32 9.80 9.01
C LEU A 17 -5.47 8.80 7.85
N ILE A 18 -6.20 7.71 8.08
CA ILE A 18 -6.40 6.64 7.08
C ILE A 18 -7.09 7.19 5.82
N ILE A 19 -8.17 7.96 5.96
CA ILE A 19 -8.86 8.59 4.82
C ILE A 19 -7.91 9.55 4.10
N GLY A 20 -7.11 10.34 4.82
CA GLY A 20 -6.12 11.23 4.23
C GLY A 20 -5.08 10.48 3.41
N LEU A 21 -4.59 9.34 3.91
CA LEU A 21 -3.64 8.49 3.19
C LEU A 21 -4.26 7.84 1.94
N TYR A 22 -5.52 7.38 2.01
CA TYR A 22 -6.23 6.92 0.81
C TYR A 22 -6.39 8.03 -0.23
N ALA A 23 -6.82 9.22 0.19
CA ALA A 23 -6.98 10.36 -0.70
C ALA A 23 -5.64 10.73 -1.36
N PHE A 24 -4.57 10.77 -0.57
CA PHE A 24 -3.21 10.99 -1.07
C PHE A 24 -2.81 9.91 -2.10
N PHE A 25 -2.99 8.63 -1.78
CA PHE A 25 -2.68 7.53 -2.69
C PHE A 25 -3.44 7.67 -4.02
N ILE A 26 -4.75 7.91 -3.98
CA ILE A 26 -5.59 8.05 -5.18
C ILE A 26 -5.14 9.25 -6.03
N ILE A 27 -4.86 10.39 -5.40
CA ILE A 27 -4.39 11.60 -6.11
C ILE A 27 -3.06 11.29 -6.81
N VAL A 28 -2.12 10.68 -6.11
CA VAL A 28 -0.80 10.35 -6.66
C VAL A 28 -0.91 9.30 -7.79
N PHE A 29 -1.75 8.28 -7.62
CA PHE A 29 -2.02 7.27 -8.64
C PHE A 29 -2.58 7.91 -9.92
N ILE A 30 -3.61 8.75 -9.81
CA ILE A 30 -4.22 9.45 -10.95
C ILE A 30 -3.21 10.41 -11.59
N ALA A 31 -2.48 11.17 -10.78
CA ALA A 31 -1.46 12.09 -11.28
C ALA A 31 -0.36 11.32 -12.04
N ALA A 32 0.11 10.19 -11.52
CA ALA A 32 1.08 9.34 -12.19
C ALA A 32 0.56 8.85 -13.54
N TRP A 33 -0.68 8.38 -13.58
CA TRP A 33 -1.32 7.91 -14.80
C TRP A 33 -1.35 9.00 -15.89
N ILE A 34 -1.73 10.23 -15.52
CA ILE A 34 -1.83 11.36 -16.45
C ILE A 34 -0.44 11.85 -16.89
N ILE A 35 0.50 12.01 -15.95
CA ILE A 35 1.82 12.62 -16.20
C ILE A 35 2.74 11.67 -16.98
N THR A 36 2.64 10.36 -16.76
CA THR A 36 3.51 9.40 -17.43
C THR A 36 3.12 9.15 -18.89
N GLY A 37 1.87 9.42 -19.29
CA GLY A 37 1.40 9.17 -20.65
C GLY A 37 2.26 9.79 -21.76
N PRO A 38 2.54 11.11 -21.72
CA PRO A 38 3.40 11.77 -22.73
C PRO A 38 4.85 11.26 -22.72
N LYS A 39 5.38 10.87 -21.56
CA LYS A 39 6.76 10.38 -21.41
C LYS A 39 6.91 8.94 -21.94
N MET A 40 5.87 8.13 -21.82
CA MET A 40 5.88 6.75 -22.29
C MET A 40 5.83 6.65 -23.82
N GLN A 41 5.26 7.63 -24.53
CA GLN A 41 5.40 7.73 -25.99
C GLN A 41 6.86 7.87 -26.43
N ALA A 42 7.67 8.64 -25.69
CA ALA A 42 9.10 8.80 -25.97
C ALA A 42 9.90 7.52 -25.67
N ILE A 43 9.53 6.78 -24.62
CA ILE A 43 10.19 5.52 -24.23
C ILE A 43 9.77 4.36 -25.14
N ALA A 44 8.52 4.30 -25.59
CA ALA A 44 7.99 3.26 -26.48
C ALA A 44 8.72 3.18 -27.82
N SER A 45 9.21 4.31 -28.33
CA SER A 45 10.04 4.35 -29.54
C SER A 45 11.39 3.63 -29.39
N ASN A 46 11.86 3.38 -28.16
CA ASN A 46 13.13 2.71 -27.84
C ASN A 46 12.97 1.27 -27.31
N VAL A 47 11.77 0.85 -26.90
CA VAL A 47 11.52 -0.43 -26.18
C VAL A 47 11.06 -1.58 -27.09
N THR A 48 10.80 -1.33 -28.37
CA THR A 48 10.56 -2.39 -29.38
C THR A 48 11.68 -3.43 -29.49
N ALA A 49 12.82 -3.23 -28.82
CA ALA A 49 13.96 -4.16 -28.76
C ALA A 49 13.98 -5.13 -27.56
N MET A 50 13.01 -5.12 -26.63
CA MET A 50 13.09 -5.91 -25.37
C MET A 50 12.02 -7.00 -25.17
N ASN A 51 11.22 -7.35 -26.19
CA ASN A 51 10.24 -8.43 -26.05
C ASN A 51 10.84 -9.81 -26.41
N GLY A 52 11.45 -10.45 -25.42
CA GLY A 52 11.56 -11.92 -25.38
C GLY A 52 10.24 -12.53 -24.87
N PRO A 53 9.78 -13.67 -25.42
CA PRO A 53 8.54 -14.30 -25.00
C PRO A 53 8.77 -15.00 -23.66
N GLY A 54 8.31 -14.38 -22.58
CA GLY A 54 8.43 -14.94 -21.23
C GLY A 54 8.45 -13.84 -20.16
N GLY A 55 7.34 -13.11 -20.01
CA GLY A 55 7.16 -12.33 -18.79
C GLY A 55 7.17 -13.31 -17.63
N ALA A 56 8.17 -13.22 -16.75
CA ALA A 56 8.28 -14.10 -15.60
C ALA A 56 7.01 -13.94 -14.75
N GLN A 57 6.19 -15.00 -14.66
CA GLN A 57 5.12 -15.06 -13.67
C GLN A 57 5.80 -15.12 -12.31
N SER A 58 5.77 -14.00 -11.58
CA SER A 58 6.17 -13.98 -10.18
C SER A 58 5.27 -14.90 -9.38
N SER A 59 5.87 -15.73 -8.52
CA SER A 59 5.09 -16.59 -7.64
C SER A 59 4.32 -15.77 -6.60
N ALA A 60 3.23 -16.32 -6.04
CA ALA A 60 2.51 -15.68 -4.93
C ALA A 60 3.43 -15.37 -3.73
N ILE A 61 4.45 -16.20 -3.50
CA ILE A 61 5.41 -15.99 -2.41
C ILE A 61 6.29 -14.76 -2.70
N GLU A 62 6.79 -14.62 -3.93
CA GLU A 62 7.61 -13.47 -4.33
C GLU A 62 6.81 -12.16 -4.26
N LEU A 63 5.57 -12.16 -4.74
CA LEU A 63 4.66 -11.01 -4.67
C LEU A 63 4.39 -10.61 -3.22
N PHE A 64 4.08 -11.60 -2.36
CA PHE A 64 3.89 -11.35 -0.93
C PHE A 64 5.16 -10.76 -0.29
N ILE A 65 6.32 -11.38 -0.48
CA ILE A 65 7.59 -10.93 0.12
C ILE A 65 7.92 -9.52 -0.33
N HIS A 66 7.77 -9.20 -1.63
CA HIS A 66 8.04 -7.88 -2.16
C HIS A 66 7.16 -6.81 -1.49
N ASN A 67 5.84 -7.04 -1.43
CA ASN A 67 4.90 -6.09 -0.85
C ASN A 67 5.04 -5.99 0.67
N GLU A 68 5.25 -7.11 1.36
CA GLU A 68 5.43 -7.13 2.81
C GLU A 68 6.74 -6.46 3.23
N LEU A 69 7.85 -6.68 2.50
CA LEU A 69 9.11 -5.98 2.75
C LEU A 69 8.95 -4.47 2.55
N GLY A 70 8.28 -4.04 1.48
CA GLY A 70 7.94 -2.62 1.26
C GLY A 70 7.13 -2.05 2.42
N GLY A 71 6.16 -2.81 2.92
CA GLY A 71 5.33 -2.48 4.07
C GLY A 71 6.11 -2.35 5.38
N ILE A 72 6.97 -3.32 5.69
CA ILE A 72 7.83 -3.33 6.88
C ILE A 72 8.81 -2.15 6.84
N ILE A 73 9.46 -1.91 5.69
CA ILE A 73 10.35 -0.77 5.50
C ILE A 73 9.57 0.53 5.74
N THR A 74 8.37 0.66 5.18
CA THR A 74 7.50 1.82 5.39
C THR A 74 7.17 2.01 6.87
N TYR A 75 6.78 0.94 7.56
CA TYR A 75 6.45 0.96 8.98
C TYR A 75 7.62 1.43 9.84
N LEU A 76 8.81 0.84 9.68
CA LEU A 76 9.98 1.13 10.50
C LEU A 76 10.62 2.47 10.14
N ALA A 77 10.74 2.81 8.85
CA ALA A 77 11.32 4.09 8.42
C ALA A 77 10.45 5.28 8.85
N SER A 78 9.15 5.06 9.08
CA SER A 78 8.24 6.11 9.54
C SER A 78 8.53 6.60 10.95
N VAL A 79 9.37 5.93 11.73
CA VAL A 79 9.89 6.43 13.01
C VAL A 79 10.55 7.81 12.85
N PHE A 80 11.07 8.14 11.67
CA PHE A 80 11.58 9.47 11.34
C PHE A 80 10.45 10.41 10.88
N PHE A 81 9.63 10.88 11.82
CA PHE A 81 8.57 11.88 11.62
C PHE A 81 7.36 11.48 10.77
N GLY A 82 7.19 10.20 10.45
CA GLY A 82 6.13 9.72 9.56
C GLY A 82 6.31 10.12 8.10
N ILE A 83 7.43 10.76 7.73
CA ILE A 83 7.70 11.22 6.36
C ILE A 83 7.84 10.02 5.43
N ALA A 84 8.53 8.97 5.88
CA ALA A 84 8.73 7.76 5.08
C ALA A 84 7.39 7.11 4.66
N ALA A 85 6.37 7.10 5.53
CA ALA A 85 5.03 6.63 5.18
C ALA A 85 4.47 7.37 3.96
N ILE A 86 4.56 8.70 3.94
CA ILE A 86 4.03 9.51 2.82
C ILE A 86 4.83 9.27 1.55
N VAL A 87 6.16 9.26 1.64
CA VAL A 87 7.06 9.07 0.49
C VAL A 87 6.88 7.68 -0.13
N LEU A 88 6.87 6.62 0.68
CA LEU A 88 6.80 5.24 0.19
C LEU A 88 5.38 4.86 -0.26
N LEU A 89 4.33 5.36 0.41
CA LEU A 89 2.96 5.24 -0.09
C LEU A 89 2.80 5.95 -1.44
N GLY A 90 3.39 7.13 -1.58
CA GLY A 90 3.43 7.88 -2.83
C GLY A 90 4.18 7.12 -3.91
N TYR A 91 5.34 6.55 -3.60
CA TYR A 91 6.10 5.72 -4.53
C TYR A 91 5.30 4.51 -5.02
N ASN A 92 4.59 3.80 -4.13
CA ASN A 92 3.71 2.70 -4.54
C ASN A 92 2.56 3.17 -5.44
N ALA A 93 1.90 4.28 -5.09
CA ALA A 93 0.85 4.88 -5.93
C ALA A 93 1.39 5.30 -7.32
N LEU A 94 2.58 5.92 -7.35
CA LEU A 94 3.26 6.33 -8.58
C LEU A 94 3.53 5.12 -9.48
N ASN A 95 4.08 4.03 -8.92
CA ASN A 95 4.40 2.83 -9.68
C ASN A 95 3.14 2.19 -10.28
N LEU A 96 2.09 1.99 -9.48
CA LEU A 96 0.84 1.41 -9.98
C LEU A 96 0.20 2.28 -11.07
N GLY A 97 0.16 3.61 -10.89
CA GLY A 97 -0.38 4.51 -11.91
C GLY A 97 0.46 4.52 -13.20
N SER A 98 1.79 4.42 -13.08
CA SER A 98 2.71 4.37 -14.22
C SER A 98 2.58 3.07 -15.01
N ILE A 99 2.45 1.93 -14.32
CA ILE A 99 2.22 0.61 -14.95
C ILE A 99 0.87 0.60 -15.64
N GLY A 100 -0.17 1.16 -15.04
CA GLY A 100 -1.47 1.23 -15.70
C GLY A 100 -1.44 2.04 -17.00
N GLN A 101 -0.70 3.15 -17.02
CA GLN A 101 -0.48 3.92 -18.24
C GLN A 101 0.41 3.19 -19.26
N LEU A 102 1.34 2.33 -18.81
CA LEU A 102 2.11 1.44 -19.68
C LEU A 102 1.16 0.51 -20.45
N PHE A 103 0.28 -0.20 -19.74
CA PHE A 103 -0.72 -1.08 -20.36
C PHE A 103 -1.61 -0.31 -21.34
N ASN A 104 -2.10 0.87 -20.93
CA ASN A 104 -2.92 1.74 -21.76
C ASN A 104 -2.23 2.18 -23.08
N HIS A 105 -0.90 2.29 -23.08
CA HIS A 105 -0.16 2.70 -24.27
C HIS A 105 0.17 1.54 -25.21
N PHE A 106 0.55 0.38 -24.67
CA PHE A 106 1.09 -0.74 -25.46
C PHE A 106 0.04 -1.77 -25.89
N MET A 107 -1.15 -1.78 -25.27
CA MET A 107 -2.18 -2.76 -25.56
C MET A 107 -3.50 -2.07 -25.93
N PRO A 108 -4.23 -2.53 -26.96
CA PRO A 108 -5.60 -2.12 -27.19
C PRO A 108 -6.43 -2.34 -25.92
N ASN A 109 -7.17 -1.32 -25.48
CA ASN A 109 -7.93 -1.34 -24.23
C ASN A 109 -7.10 -1.69 -22.97
N GLY A 110 -5.77 -1.57 -23.02
CA GLY A 110 -4.88 -2.03 -21.96
C GLY A 110 -5.07 -1.34 -20.61
N GLY A 111 -5.47 -0.06 -20.62
CA GLY A 111 -5.79 0.65 -19.38
C GLY A 111 -6.98 0.03 -18.66
N ILE A 112 -8.01 -0.38 -19.42
CA ILE A 112 -9.19 -1.07 -18.88
C ILE A 112 -8.80 -2.46 -18.38
N LEU A 113 -8.02 -3.21 -19.18
CA LEU A 113 -7.47 -4.51 -18.78
C LEU A 113 -6.72 -4.42 -17.44
N TYR A 114 -5.82 -3.43 -17.30
CA TYR A 114 -5.04 -3.23 -16.07
C TYR A 114 -5.92 -2.93 -14.87
N LEU A 115 -6.92 -2.04 -15.01
CA LEU A 115 -7.83 -1.72 -13.91
C LEU A 115 -8.64 -2.96 -13.48
N ILE A 116 -9.13 -3.77 -14.43
CA ILE A 116 -9.84 -5.01 -14.12
C ILE A 116 -8.91 -6.04 -13.47
N TYR A 117 -7.68 -6.17 -13.96
CA TYR A 117 -6.64 -7.03 -13.38
C TYR A 117 -6.31 -6.62 -11.93
N LEU A 118 -6.23 -5.32 -11.66
CA LEU A 118 -5.89 -4.75 -10.37
C LEU A 118 -6.99 -4.97 -9.33
N ILE A 119 -8.27 -4.92 -9.72
CA ILE A 119 -9.39 -4.97 -8.76
C ILE A 119 -9.32 -6.15 -7.77
N PRO A 120 -9.15 -7.43 -8.20
CA PRO A 120 -9.20 -8.57 -7.29
C PRO A 120 -8.18 -8.54 -6.15
N HIS A 121 -6.89 -8.28 -6.44
CA HIS A 121 -5.83 -8.24 -5.41
C HIS A 121 -5.62 -6.83 -4.87
N GLY A 122 -5.76 -5.79 -5.70
CA GLY A 122 -5.49 -4.40 -5.37
C GLY A 122 -6.36 -3.83 -4.26
N ILE A 123 -7.61 -4.32 -4.10
CA ILE A 123 -8.44 -3.94 -2.94
C ILE A 123 -7.74 -4.32 -1.62
N PHE A 124 -7.09 -5.49 -1.57
CA PHE A 124 -6.36 -5.96 -0.40
C PHE A 124 -5.00 -5.27 -0.28
N GLU A 125 -4.24 -5.20 -1.37
CA GLU A 125 -2.89 -4.63 -1.39
C GLU A 125 -2.86 -3.13 -1.07
N ILE A 126 -3.71 -2.34 -1.72
CA ILE A 126 -3.78 -0.89 -1.51
C ILE A 126 -4.23 -0.61 -0.08
N THR A 127 -5.22 -1.37 0.42
CA THR A 127 -5.67 -1.26 1.81
C THR A 127 -4.55 -1.59 2.78
N ALA A 128 -3.81 -2.68 2.56
CA ALA A 128 -2.70 -3.07 3.40
C ALA A 128 -1.61 -1.98 3.43
N THR A 129 -1.22 -1.47 2.27
CA THR A 129 -0.17 -0.45 2.13
C THR A 129 -0.54 0.85 2.86
N VAL A 130 -1.81 1.27 2.76
CA VAL A 130 -2.33 2.43 3.51
C VAL A 130 -2.31 2.17 5.03
N LEU A 131 -2.71 0.97 5.46
CA LEU A 131 -2.70 0.62 6.88
C LEU A 131 -1.27 0.51 7.44
N GLN A 132 -0.31 -0.02 6.70
CA GLN A 132 1.12 -0.05 7.07
C GLN A 132 1.68 1.37 7.21
N SER A 133 1.30 2.26 6.30
CA SER A 133 1.66 3.69 6.36
C SER A 133 1.08 4.36 7.60
N ALA A 134 -0.21 4.13 7.90
CA ALA A 134 -0.85 4.63 9.11
C ALA A 134 -0.22 4.07 10.38
N ALA A 135 0.07 2.76 10.39
CA ALA A 135 0.75 2.07 11.48
C ALA A 135 2.12 2.69 11.76
N GLY A 136 2.91 2.98 10.73
CA GLY A 136 4.22 3.60 10.86
C GLY A 136 4.16 5.03 11.44
N ILE A 137 3.19 5.83 10.99
CA ILE A 137 2.94 7.17 11.57
C ILE A 137 2.54 7.06 13.05
N LEU A 138 1.70 6.08 13.40
CA LEU A 138 1.33 5.83 14.80
C LEU A 138 2.53 5.36 15.64
N LEU A 139 3.44 4.57 15.07
CA LEU A 139 4.66 4.17 15.75
C LEU A 139 5.51 5.40 16.10
N PHE A 140 5.69 6.32 15.16
CA PHE A 140 6.34 7.60 15.43
C PHE A 140 5.62 8.41 16.52
N LEU A 141 4.30 8.53 16.43
CA LEU A 141 3.51 9.27 17.43
C LEU A 141 3.62 8.65 18.82
N PHE A 142 3.66 7.31 18.91
CA PHE A 142 3.94 6.62 20.16
C PHE A 142 5.32 6.99 20.69
N ILE A 143 6.39 6.87 19.90
CA ILE A 143 7.77 7.18 20.32
C ILE A 143 7.87 8.63 20.80
N TRP A 144 7.31 9.57 20.04
CA TRP A 144 7.32 10.98 20.38
C TRP A 144 6.57 11.28 21.69
N ARG A 145 5.35 10.73 21.83
CA ARG A 145 4.55 10.88 23.06
C ARG A 145 5.21 10.21 24.25
N PHE A 146 5.84 9.06 24.06
CA PHE A 146 6.57 8.34 25.10
C PHE A 146 7.76 9.16 25.60
N ILE A 147 8.59 9.70 24.70
CA ILE A 147 9.72 10.57 25.07
C ILE A 147 9.23 11.81 25.81
N LYS A 148 8.12 12.42 25.34
CA LYS A 148 7.52 13.60 25.99
C LYS A 148 7.00 13.26 27.38
N ALA A 149 6.29 12.14 27.53
CA ALA A 149 5.76 11.68 28.82
C ALA A 149 6.90 11.35 29.79
N PHE A 150 7.92 10.61 29.35
CA PHE A 150 9.08 10.24 30.16
C PHE A 150 9.87 11.45 30.70
N ARG A 151 9.85 12.58 29.97
CA ARG A 151 10.46 13.84 30.41
C ARG A 151 9.53 14.73 31.23
N SER A 152 8.26 14.36 31.38
CA SER A 152 7.31 15.12 32.18
C SER A 152 7.54 14.91 33.67
N LYS A 153 7.21 15.92 34.47
CA LYS A 153 7.17 15.81 35.94
C LYS A 153 5.97 14.99 36.43
N ASP A 154 5.01 14.73 35.55
CA ASP A 154 3.75 14.03 35.86
C ASP A 154 3.87 12.49 35.84
N THR A 155 5.04 11.95 35.48
CA THR A 155 5.29 10.51 35.41
C THR A 155 6.42 10.09 36.33
N ASN A 156 6.28 8.97 37.05
CA ASN A 156 7.35 8.42 37.88
C ASN A 156 8.22 7.43 37.09
N GLY A 157 8.69 7.86 35.91
CA GLY A 157 9.62 7.10 35.06
C GLY A 157 8.97 6.41 33.86
N ALA A 158 9.71 5.46 33.27
CA ALA A 158 9.40 4.87 31.97
C ALA A 158 8.11 4.03 31.96
N SER A 159 7.80 3.35 33.06
CA SER A 159 6.58 2.52 33.15
C SER A 159 5.32 3.37 33.02
N ASP A 160 5.23 4.48 33.76
CA ASP A 160 4.09 5.39 33.71
C ASP A 160 3.95 6.03 32.32
N ALA A 161 5.07 6.48 31.74
CA ALA A 161 5.10 7.03 30.38
C ALA A 161 4.64 6.00 29.33
N PHE A 162 5.02 4.73 29.49
CA PHE A 162 4.55 3.65 28.64
C PHE A 162 3.05 3.40 28.81
N GLU A 163 2.56 3.29 30.05
CA GLU A 163 1.14 3.09 30.33
C GLU A 163 0.25 4.19 29.75
N MET A 164 0.70 5.45 29.79
CA MET A 164 0.01 6.59 29.18
C MET A 164 -0.03 6.55 27.64
N THR A 165 0.91 5.86 27.01
CA THR A 165 1.11 5.91 25.54
C THR A 165 0.89 4.58 24.85
N LYS A 166 0.75 3.47 25.60
CA LYS A 166 0.62 2.10 25.10
C LYS A 166 -0.52 1.93 24.11
N LYS A 167 -1.61 2.69 24.27
CA LYS A 167 -2.76 2.64 23.36
C LYS A 167 -2.32 2.93 21.91
N THR A 168 -1.49 3.95 21.69
CA THR A 168 -1.01 4.30 20.35
C THR A 168 -0.10 3.22 19.77
N LEU A 169 0.75 2.59 20.58
CA LEU A 169 1.58 1.46 20.16
C LEU A 169 0.73 0.24 19.77
N ILE A 170 -0.26 -0.11 20.60
CA ILE A 170 -1.17 -1.22 20.32
C ILE A 170 -1.92 -0.98 19.00
N GLN A 171 -2.45 0.22 18.78
CA GLN A 171 -3.12 0.56 17.52
C GLN A 171 -2.18 0.45 16.32
N SER A 172 -0.95 0.93 16.45
CA SER A 172 0.11 0.79 15.44
C SER A 172 0.36 -0.68 15.08
N ILE A 173 0.59 -1.55 16.07
CA ILE A 173 0.84 -2.98 15.87
C ILE A 173 -0.38 -3.68 15.26
N VAL A 174 -1.59 -3.39 15.75
CA VAL A 174 -2.82 -4.01 15.26
C VAL A 174 -3.05 -3.68 13.78
N LEU A 175 -2.85 -2.42 13.37
CA LEU A 175 -2.96 -2.04 11.97
C LEU A 175 -1.90 -2.73 11.10
N MET A 176 -0.66 -2.85 11.58
CA MET A 176 0.41 -3.57 10.89
C MET A 176 0.05 -5.04 10.68
N VAL A 177 -0.36 -5.76 11.74
CA VAL A 177 -0.73 -7.18 11.67
C VAL A 177 -1.88 -7.43 10.71
N ILE A 178 -2.93 -6.59 10.76
CA ILE A 178 -4.05 -6.71 9.83
C ILE A 178 -3.61 -6.44 8.40
N ALA A 179 -2.74 -5.46 8.17
CA ALA A 179 -2.21 -5.19 6.84
C ALA A 179 -1.40 -6.37 6.27
N THR A 180 -0.54 -6.99 7.07
CA THR A 180 0.20 -8.20 6.67
C THR A 180 -0.75 -9.34 6.29
N ILE A 181 -1.85 -9.53 7.04
CA ILE A 181 -2.88 -10.52 6.67
C ILE A 181 -3.53 -10.19 5.33
N LEU A 182 -3.82 -8.91 5.06
CA LEU A 182 -4.38 -8.50 3.77
C LEU A 182 -3.41 -8.76 2.62
N LEU A 183 -2.10 -8.51 2.79
CA LEU A 183 -1.09 -8.84 1.76
C LEU A 183 -0.98 -10.35 1.53
N LEU A 184 -1.07 -11.15 2.60
CA LEU A 184 -1.08 -12.61 2.49
C LEU A 184 -2.27 -13.12 1.68
N ILE A 185 -3.41 -12.41 1.74
CA ILE A 185 -4.61 -12.69 0.92
C ILE A 185 -4.43 -12.16 -0.51
N ALA A 186 -3.84 -10.97 -0.68
CA ALA A 186 -3.67 -10.32 -1.98
C ALA A 186 -2.80 -11.15 -2.94
N ALA A 187 -1.66 -11.65 -2.46
CA ALA A 187 -0.66 -12.30 -3.29
C ALA A 187 -1.15 -13.56 -4.05
N PRO A 188 -1.88 -14.52 -3.44
CA PRO A 188 -2.44 -15.64 -4.19
C PRO A 188 -3.56 -15.21 -5.16
N ILE A 189 -4.32 -14.17 -4.82
CA ILE A 189 -5.33 -13.61 -5.74
C ILE A 189 -4.64 -13.03 -6.98
N GLU A 190 -3.56 -12.30 -6.79
CA GLU A 190 -2.78 -11.75 -7.90
C GLU A 190 -2.20 -12.85 -8.77
N ALA A 191 -1.48 -13.81 -8.16
CA ALA A 191 -0.75 -14.85 -8.87
C ALA A 191 -1.65 -15.81 -9.66
N TYR A 192 -2.84 -16.12 -9.14
CA TYR A 192 -3.67 -17.20 -9.69
C TYR A 192 -5.02 -16.75 -10.25
N PHE A 193 -5.56 -15.61 -9.80
CA PHE A 193 -6.93 -15.21 -10.14
C PHE A 193 -7.01 -13.95 -11.02
N SER A 194 -6.19 -12.93 -10.77
CA SER A 194 -6.33 -11.64 -11.43
C SER A 194 -6.21 -11.70 -12.95
N THR A 195 -5.29 -12.49 -13.49
CA THR A 195 -5.15 -12.66 -14.95
C THR A 195 -6.41 -13.28 -15.56
N ALA A 196 -6.84 -14.44 -15.05
CA ALA A 196 -8.01 -15.15 -15.55
C ALA A 196 -9.29 -14.30 -15.42
N PHE A 197 -9.44 -13.58 -14.31
CA PHE A 197 -10.55 -12.65 -14.10
C PHE A 197 -10.55 -11.52 -15.14
N SER A 198 -9.41 -10.87 -15.37
CA SER A 198 -9.29 -9.78 -16.33
C SER A 198 -9.60 -10.22 -17.75
N GLU A 199 -9.09 -11.39 -18.14
CA GLU A 199 -9.33 -11.99 -19.44
C GLU A 199 -10.80 -12.33 -19.67
N PHE A 200 -11.48 -12.90 -18.67
CA PHE A 200 -12.89 -13.23 -18.73
C PHE A 200 -13.76 -11.98 -18.93
N ILE A 201 -13.53 -10.93 -18.12
CA ILE A 201 -14.31 -9.69 -18.22
C ILE A 201 -14.04 -8.99 -19.54
N MET A 202 -12.79 -8.93 -20.00
CA MET A 202 -12.47 -8.33 -21.30
C MET A 202 -13.15 -9.05 -22.47
N GLY A 203 -13.23 -10.39 -22.40
CA GLY A 203 -13.99 -11.19 -23.37
C GLY A 203 -15.49 -10.91 -23.31
N PHE A 204 -16.07 -10.84 -22.11
CA PHE A 204 -17.48 -10.50 -21.91
C PHE A 204 -17.85 -9.10 -22.44
N LEU A 205 -16.94 -8.13 -22.29
CA LEU A 205 -17.13 -6.76 -22.77
C LEU A 205 -16.85 -6.58 -24.27
N GLY A 206 -16.36 -7.62 -24.97
CA GLY A 206 -15.97 -7.51 -26.38
C GLY A 206 -14.77 -6.60 -26.62
N LEU A 207 -13.87 -6.49 -25.64
CA LEU A 207 -12.70 -5.60 -25.66
C LEU A 207 -11.37 -6.34 -25.90
N ARG A 208 -11.44 -7.66 -26.18
CA ARG A 208 -10.30 -8.49 -26.61
C ARG A 208 -9.88 -8.17 -28.04
#